data_AF-A0A662BI86-F1
#
_entry.id   AF-A0A662BI86-F1
#
_cell.length_a   1.000
_cell.length_b   1.000
_cell.length_c   1.000
_cell.angle_alpha   90.00
_cell.angle_beta   90.00
_cell.angle_gamma   90.00
#
_symmetry.space_group_name_H-M   'P 1'
#
loop_
_entity.id
_entity.type
_entity.pdbx_description
1 polymer ?
#
loop_
_entity_poly.entity_id
_entity_poly.type
_entity_poly.pdbx_seq_one_letter_code
_entity_poly.pdbx_strand_id
1 'polypeptide(L)'
;MNQWQNFTKGFIKENAVFVLLLGLCPTLAVTSSAINGMGMGLATTFVLVASNMVVTSVKSFIPDKVRIPSFIVIIASFVTIVELVMQAYTPAL
;
A
#
# COMPACT_ATOMS: atom_id res chain seq x y z
N MET A 1 24.46 -9.80 22.25
CA MET A 1 23.63 -9.80 21.02
C MET A 1 23.66 -8.38 20.45
N ASN A 2 24.35 -8.16 19.32
CA ASN A 2 24.61 -6.82 18.79
C ASN A 2 23.35 -6.19 18.18
N GLN A 3 22.76 -5.23 18.90
CA GLN A 3 21.59 -4.46 18.49
C GLN A 3 21.77 -3.80 17.11
N TRP A 4 23.01 -3.44 16.77
CA TRP A 4 23.41 -2.92 15.46
C TRP A 4 23.17 -3.91 14.31
N GLN A 5 23.41 -5.20 14.49
CA GLN A 5 23.13 -6.20 13.43
C GLN A 5 21.63 -6.39 13.18
N ASN A 6 20.78 -6.21 14.21
CA ASN A 6 19.33 -6.27 14.02
C ASN A 6 18.82 -5.03 13.28
N PHE A 7 19.36 -3.85 13.58
CA PHE A 7 19.02 -2.61 12.87
C PHE A 7 19.46 -2.63 11.39
N THR A 8 20.68 -3.06 11.09
CA THR A 8 21.17 -3.11 9.69
C THR A 8 20.43 -4.17 8.84
N LYS A 9 19.88 -5.22 9.47
CA LYS A 9 19.09 -6.24 8.76
C LYS A 9 17.79 -5.68 8.18
N GLY A 10 17.06 -4.86 8.94
CA GLY A 10 15.76 -4.32 8.50
C GLY A 10 15.86 -3.38 7.30
N PHE A 11 16.93 -2.59 7.18
CA PHE A 11 17.08 -1.62 6.09
C PHE A 11 17.60 -2.25 4.79
N ILE A 12 18.52 -3.21 4.89
CA ILE A 12 19.30 -3.72 3.74
C ILE A 12 19.01 -5.18 3.41
N LYS A 13 18.83 -6.07 4.41
CA LYS A 13 18.68 -7.52 4.15
C LYS A 13 17.24 -8.02 4.13
N GLU A 14 16.30 -7.33 4.78
CA GLU A 14 14.90 -7.77 4.88
C GLU A 14 13.89 -6.75 4.34
N ASN A 15 14.34 -5.66 3.72
CA ASN A 15 13.42 -4.71 3.13
C ASN A 15 12.75 -5.30 1.88
N ALA A 16 11.42 -5.47 1.94
CA ALA A 16 10.61 -6.03 0.86
C ALA A 16 10.76 -5.27 -0.48
N VAL A 17 11.03 -3.96 -0.42
CA VAL A 17 11.22 -3.12 -1.62
C VAL A 17 12.54 -3.45 -2.32
N PHE A 18 13.62 -3.65 -1.58
CA PHE A 18 14.96 -3.90 -2.16
C PHE A 18 15.22 -5.37 -2.47
N VAL A 19 14.66 -6.29 -1.69
CA VAL A 19 14.96 -7.73 -1.79
C VAL A 19 13.90 -8.48 -2.59
N LEU A 20 12.61 -8.17 -2.39
CA LEU A 20 11.50 -8.85 -3.05
C LEU A 20 10.97 -8.09 -4.27
N LEU A 21 11.44 -6.85 -4.50
CA LEU A 21 10.98 -5.98 -5.60
C LEU A 21 9.44 -5.82 -5.63
N LEU A 22 8.80 -5.87 -4.45
CA LEU A 22 7.36 -5.66 -4.31
C LEU A 22 7.05 -4.18 -4.06
N GLY A 23 5.99 -3.67 -4.68
CA GLY A 23 5.57 -2.28 -4.51
C GLY A 23 6.41 -1.26 -5.27
N LEU A 24 7.09 -1.66 -6.35
CA LEU A 24 7.97 -0.76 -7.12
C LEU A 24 7.24 0.42 -7.78
N CYS A 25 6.00 0.21 -8.22
CA CYS A 25 5.21 1.22 -8.91
C CYS A 25 5.02 2.50 -8.06
N PRO A 26 4.52 2.43 -6.82
CA PRO A 26 4.41 3.62 -5.97
C PRO A 26 5.76 4.13 -5.49
N THR A 27 6.75 3.26 -5.24
CA THR A 27 8.07 3.72 -4.75
C THR A 27 8.82 4.52 -5.80
N LEU A 28 8.73 4.16 -7.07
CA LEU A 28 9.37 4.92 -8.16
C LEU A 28 8.65 6.24 -8.41
N ALA A 29 7.32 6.25 -8.33
CA ALA A 29 6.49 7.43 -8.57
C ALA A 29 6.77 8.58 -7.57
N VAL A 30 7.08 8.27 -6.31
CA VAL A 30 7.23 9.29 -5.25
C VAL A 30 8.68 9.73 -4.99
N THR A 31 9.64 9.27 -5.80
CA THR A 31 11.07 9.63 -5.66
C THR A 31 11.35 11.11 -5.91
N SER A 32 10.43 11.84 -6.56
CA SER A 32 10.58 13.26 -6.86
C SER A 32 10.50 14.16 -5.62
N SER A 33 9.71 13.80 -4.61
CA SER A 33 9.48 14.64 -3.44
C SER A 33 9.13 13.83 -2.20
N ALA A 34 9.85 14.09 -1.10
CA ALA A 34 9.63 13.44 0.19
C ALA A 34 8.21 13.71 0.75
N ILE A 35 7.64 14.87 0.43
CA ILE A 35 6.28 15.26 0.82
C ILE A 35 5.25 14.40 0.08
N ASN A 36 5.42 14.17 -1.22
CA ASN A 36 4.52 13.33 -2.04
C ASN A 36 4.61 11.87 -1.58
N GLY A 37 5.80 11.40 -1.22
CA GLY A 37 6.01 10.06 -0.67
C GLY A 37 5.31 9.83 0.67
N MET A 38 5.41 10.79 1.60
CA MET A 38 4.66 10.73 2.85
C MET A 38 3.14 10.81 2.62
N GLY A 39 2.68 11.68 1.71
CA GLY A 39 1.27 11.80 1.36
C GLY A 39 0.67 10.51 0.80
N MET A 40 1.33 9.89 -0.20
CA MET A 40 0.94 8.62 -0.79
C MET A 40 0.99 7.46 0.23
N GLY A 41 2.02 7.40 1.08
CA GLY A 41 2.14 6.38 2.12
C GLY A 41 1.03 6.46 3.18
N LEU A 42 0.70 7.67 3.64
CA LEU A 42 -0.40 7.90 4.59
C LEU A 42 -1.77 7.64 3.97
N ALA A 43 -1.98 8.06 2.72
CA ALA A 43 -3.21 7.80 1.99
C ALA A 43 -3.45 6.29 1.79
N THR A 44 -2.43 5.56 1.34
CA THR A 44 -2.54 4.11 1.09
C THR A 44 -2.69 3.29 2.36
N THR A 45 -2.03 3.68 3.47
CA THR A 45 -2.23 3.02 4.77
C THR A 45 -3.65 3.20 5.29
N PHE A 46 -4.22 4.40 5.15
CA PHE A 46 -5.64 4.63 5.49
C PHE A 46 -6.58 3.79 4.64
N VAL A 47 -6.35 3.74 3.32
CA VAL A 47 -7.11 2.89 2.38
C VAL A 47 -7.02 1.42 2.75
N LEU A 48 -5.83 0.92 3.11
CA LEU A 48 -5.64 -0.47 3.47
C LEU A 48 -6.41 -0.83 4.75
N VAL A 49 -6.40 0.04 5.75
CA VAL A 49 -7.14 -0.19 6.99
C VAL A 49 -8.66 -0.22 6.73
N ALA A 50 -9.17 0.74 5.95
CA ALA A 50 -10.58 0.78 5.58
C ALA A 50 -11.00 -0.45 4.74
N SER A 51 -10.17 -0.83 3.76
CA SER A 51 -10.43 -1.98 2.89
C SER A 51 -10.45 -3.29 3.68
N ASN A 52 -9.55 -3.48 4.65
CA ASN A 52 -9.53 -4.68 5.49
C ASN A 52 -10.81 -4.84 6.32
N MET A 53 -11.39 -3.74 6.80
CA MET A 53 -12.66 -3.75 7.54
C MET A 53 -13.83 -4.23 6.66
N VAL A 54 -13.87 -3.76 5.41
CA VAL A 54 -14.88 -4.17 4.43
C VAL A 54 -14.67 -5.61 3.96
N VAL A 55 -13.43 -5.97 3.63
CA VAL A 55 -13.06 -7.32 3.17
C VAL A 55 -13.42 -8.39 4.22
N THR A 56 -13.23 -8.11 5.51
CA THR A 56 -13.59 -9.04 6.59
C THR A 56 -15.09 -9.33 6.63
N SER A 57 -15.93 -8.35 6.28
CA SER A 57 -17.38 -8.48 6.25
C SER A 57 -17.87 -9.25 5.00
N VAL A 58 -17.25 -9.03 3.85
CA VAL A 58 -17.66 -9.65 2.57
C VAL A 58 -17.06 -11.06 2.38
N LYS A 59 -15.94 -11.36 3.05
CA LYS A 59 -15.23 -12.66 3.03
C LYS A 59 -16.15 -13.88 3.15
N SER A 60 -17.20 -13.81 3.97
CA SER A 60 -18.08 -14.95 4.23
C SER A 60 -18.97 -15.35 3.05
N PHE A 61 -19.17 -14.46 2.07
CA PHE A 61 -20.04 -14.68 0.92
C PHE A 61 -19.27 -15.08 -0.35
N ILE A 62 -17.94 -15.08 -0.32
CA ILE A 62 -17.11 -15.24 -1.52
C ILE A 62 -16.63 -16.70 -1.68
N PRO A 63 -16.97 -17.38 -2.79
CA PRO A 63 -16.52 -18.74 -3.07
C PRO A 63 -15.00 -18.81 -3.28
N ASP A 64 -14.36 -19.88 -2.77
CA ASP A 64 -12.89 -20.00 -2.66
C ASP A 64 -12.13 -19.81 -3.99
N LYS A 65 -12.75 -20.17 -5.13
CA LYS A 65 -12.12 -20.02 -6.46
C LYS A 65 -11.87 -18.57 -6.87
N VAL A 66 -12.64 -17.61 -6.35
CA VAL A 66 -12.58 -16.19 -6.76
C VAL A 66 -12.21 -15.26 -5.61
N ARG A 67 -11.71 -15.80 -4.49
CA ARG A 67 -11.36 -15.02 -3.30
C ARG A 67 -10.24 -14.01 -3.56
N ILE A 68 -9.15 -14.44 -4.21
CA ILE A 68 -7.99 -13.56 -4.48
C ILE A 68 -8.39 -12.38 -5.42
N PRO A 69 -9.03 -12.61 -6.58
CA PRO A 69 -9.47 -11.51 -7.46
C PRO A 69 -10.47 -10.57 -6.79
N SER A 70 -11.42 -11.10 -6.01
CA SER A 70 -12.44 -10.28 -5.34
C SER A 70 -11.83 -9.31 -4.34
N PHE A 71 -10.84 -9.75 -3.56
CA PHE A 71 -10.15 -8.88 -2.61
C PHE A 71 -9.34 -7.79 -3.31
N ILE A 72 -8.69 -8.12 -4.43
CA ILE A 72 -7.95 -7.14 -5.24
C ILE A 72 -8.89 -6.06 -5.80
N VAL A 73 -10.07 -6.44 -6.31
CA VAL A 73 -11.05 -5.48 -6.85
C VAL A 73 -11.57 -4.53 -5.77
N ILE A 74 -11.85 -5.05 -4.57
CA ILE A 74 -12.27 -4.20 -3.43
C ILE A 74 -11.17 -3.17 -3.14
N ILE A 75 -9.92 -3.61 -2.96
CA ILE A 75 -8.80 -2.72 -2.67
C ILE A 75 -8.59 -1.70 -3.81
N ALA A 76 -8.65 -2.14 -5.07
CA ALA A 76 -8.48 -1.27 -6.24
C ALA A 76 -9.54 -0.17 -6.28
N SER A 77 -10.81 -0.50 -6.01
CA SER A 77 -11.89 0.50 -6.02
C SER A 77 -11.68 1.60 -4.97
N PHE A 78 -11.23 1.25 -3.77
CA PHE A 78 -10.92 2.24 -2.73
C PHE A 78 -9.71 3.09 -3.08
N VAL A 79 -8.66 2.49 -3.65
CA VAL A 79 -7.48 3.23 -4.12
C VAL A 79 -7.88 4.22 -5.21
N THR A 80 -8.70 3.84 -6.19
CA THR A 80 -9.17 4.74 -7.24
C THR A 80 -9.96 5.93 -6.69
N ILE A 81 -10.81 5.73 -5.68
CA ILE A 81 -11.52 6.84 -5.03
C ILE A 81 -10.52 7.81 -4.40
N VAL A 82 -9.49 7.30 -3.72
CA VAL A 82 -8.47 8.14 -3.09
C VAL A 82 -7.57 8.82 -4.11
N GLU A 83 -7.19 8.16 -5.20
CA GLU A 83 -6.47 8.76 -6.32
C GLU A 83 -7.23 9.97 -6.89
N LEU A 84 -8.53 9.81 -7.14
CA LEU A 84 -9.40 10.90 -7.61
C LEU A 84 -9.52 12.03 -6.60
N VAL A 85 -9.59 11.72 -5.30
CA VAL A 85 -9.62 12.72 -4.22
C VAL A 85 -8.28 13.46 -4.12
N MET A 86 -7.14 12.77 -4.25
CA MET A 86 -5.81 13.40 -4.26
C MET A 86 -5.64 14.32 -5.48
N GLN A 87 -6.12 13.91 -6.66
CA GLN A 87 -6.14 14.77 -7.85
C GLN A 87 -7.03 16.01 -7.67
N ALA A 88 -8.13 15.90 -6.93
CA ALA A 88 -9.06 17.00 -6.70
C ALA A 88 -8.55 18.04 -5.67
N TYR A 89 -7.87 17.61 -4.59
CA TYR A 89 -7.44 18.51 -3.52
C TYR A 89 -5.98 18.98 -3.63
N THR A 90 -5.12 18.22 -4.32
CA THR A 90 -3.70 18.55 -4.50
C THR A 90 -3.27 18.35 -5.96
N PRO A 91 -3.67 19.25 -6.88
CA PRO A 91 -3.31 19.15 -8.31
C PRO A 91 -1.82 19.42 -8.60
N ALA A 92 -1.02 19.73 -7.58
CA ALA A 92 0.40 20.07 -7.68
C ALA A 92 1.35 19.02 -7.05
N LEU A 93 0.83 17.83 -6.68
CA LEU A 93 1.62 16.68 -6.18
C LEU A 93 1.52 15.49 -7.13
#